data_AF-A0A6V8EXB9-F1
#
_entry.id   AF-A0A6V8EXB9-F1
#
_cell.length_a   1.000
_cell.length_b   1.000
_cell.length_c   1.000
_cell.angle_alpha   90.00
_cell.angle_beta   90.00
_cell.angle_gamma   90.00
#
_symmetry.space_group_name_H-M   'P 1'
#
loop_
_entity.id
_entity.type
_entity.pdbx_description
1 polymer ?
#
loop_
_entity_poly.entity_id
_entity_poly.type
_entity_poly.pdbx_seq_one_letter_code
_entity_poly.pdbx_strand_id
1 'polypeptide(L)'
;MDTPAGRASRIFFGFSVSLLLILALGLRSGFLSTAQCESNCTSDLPIVVTMLFTAILSMYAYWALRAATPVPFQKKLHSIFSDESEVVMWNRLEGERVDSDDIERMSDAWAKLEVGLGTEESE
;
A
#
# COMPACT_ATOMS: atom_id res chain seq x y z
N MET A 1 9.08 -16.94 -3.96
CA MET A 1 8.05 -16.14 -4.65
C MET A 1 7.93 -14.83 -3.91
N ASP A 2 8.07 -13.68 -4.58
CA ASP A 2 7.99 -12.36 -3.94
C ASP A 2 6.53 -12.03 -3.62
N THR A 3 6.16 -12.04 -2.34
CA THR A 3 4.85 -11.59 -1.87
C THR A 3 4.74 -10.06 -1.99
N PRO A 4 3.53 -9.49 -2.17
CA PRO A 4 3.33 -8.04 -2.18
C PRO A 4 3.88 -7.37 -0.92
N ALA A 5 3.65 -7.97 0.25
CA ALA A 5 4.24 -7.53 1.52
C ALA A 5 5.77 -7.56 1.49
N GLY A 6 6.36 -8.60 0.91
CA GLY A 6 7.80 -8.70 0.68
C GLY A 6 8.35 -7.56 -0.17
N ARG A 7 7.69 -7.20 -1.27
CA ARG A 7 8.11 -6.07 -2.13
C ARG A 7 7.99 -4.73 -1.40
N ALA A 8 6.87 -4.49 -0.71
CA ALA A 8 6.64 -3.28 0.07
C ALA A 8 7.70 -3.11 1.16
N SER A 9 8.07 -4.18 1.86
CA SER A 9 9.11 -4.15 2.89
C SER A 9 10.46 -3.66 2.36
N ARG A 10 10.88 -4.11 1.17
CA ARG A 10 12.14 -3.68 0.54
C ARG A 10 12.13 -2.18 0.20
N ILE A 11 10.98 -1.67 -0.24
CA ILE A 11 10.79 -0.25 -0.55
C ILE A 11 10.88 0.59 0.73
N PHE A 12 10.16 0.22 1.79
CA PHE A 12 10.21 0.93 3.07
C PHE A 12 11.62 0.96 3.66
N PHE A 13 12.34 -0.16 3.56
CA PHE A 13 13.73 -0.22 3.98
C PHE A 13 14.62 0.74 3.16
N GLY A 14 14.57 0.66 1.83
CA GLY A 14 15.38 1.54 0.97
C GLY A 14 15.06 3.03 1.15
N PHE A 15 13.78 3.36 1.31
CA PHE A 15 13.33 4.73 1.59
C PHE A 15 13.87 5.24 2.93
N SER A 16 13.78 4.42 3.99
CA SER A 16 14.29 4.77 5.32
C SER A 16 15.81 5.02 5.32
N VAL A 17 16.58 4.18 4.62
CA VAL A 17 18.04 4.31 4.50
C VAL A 17 18.40 5.58 3.73
N SER A 18 17.71 5.86 2.63
CA SER A 18 17.92 7.06 1.82
C SER A 18 17.65 8.33 2.63
N LEU A 19 16.55 8.37 3.39
CA LEU A 19 16.22 9.47 4.30
C LEU A 19 17.31 9.69 5.35
N LEU A 20 17.79 8.62 6.00
CA LEU A 20 18.85 8.71 7.00
C LEU A 20 20.16 9.21 6.40
N LEU A 21 20.50 8.80 5.17
CA LEU A 21 21.68 9.28 4.48
C LEU A 21 21.58 10.77 4.12
N ILE A 22 20.43 11.22 3.59
CA ILE A 22 20.17 12.63 3.29
C ILE A 22 20.30 13.46 4.57
N LEU A 23 19.71 12.98 5.67
CA LEU A 23 19.77 13.65 6.96
C LEU A 23 21.21 13.73 7.49
N ALA A 24 21.95 12.62 7.47
CA ALA A 24 23.33 12.57 7.92
C ALA A 24 24.24 13.50 7.09
N LEU A 25 24.08 13.50 5.77
CA LEU A 25 24.81 14.38 4.86
C LEU A 25 24.44 15.84 5.06
N GLY A 26 23.15 16.15 5.25
CA GLY A 26 22.67 17.51 5.49
C GLY A 26 23.15 18.10 6.82
N LEU A 27 23.19 17.28 7.87
CA LEU A 27 23.79 17.67 9.16
C LEU A 27 25.30 17.85 9.05
N ARG A 28 25.99 16.96 8.31
CA ARG A 28 27.45 17.02 8.14
C ARG A 28 27.90 18.23 7.31
N SER A 29 27.16 18.58 6.26
CA SER A 29 27.47 19.72 5.40
C SER A 29 27.12 21.07 6.04
N GLY A 30 26.41 21.07 7.17
CA GLY A 30 25.89 22.28 7.81
C GLY A 30 24.71 22.90 7.06
N PHE A 31 24.17 22.21 6.04
CA PHE A 31 22.98 22.63 5.32
C PHE A 31 21.71 22.54 6.18
N LEU A 32 21.65 21.57 7.09
CA LEU A 32 20.63 21.47 8.12
C LEU A 32 21.24 21.87 9.45
N SER A 33 20.78 22.97 10.04
CA SER A 33 21.23 23.41 11.35
C SER A 33 20.18 23.11 12.43
N THR A 34 20.58 22.31 13.42
CA THR A 34 19.76 21.98 14.59
C THR A 34 20.03 22.90 15.78
N ALA A 35 21.06 23.75 15.70
CA ALA A 35 21.43 24.66 16.77
C ALA A 35 20.57 25.93 16.72
N GLN A 36 20.22 26.46 17.90
CA GLN A 36 19.61 27.77 18.03
C GLN A 36 20.58 28.82 17.48
N CYS A 37 20.25 29.36 16.31
CA CYS A 37 21.00 30.43 15.68
C CYS A 37 20.77 31.71 16.50
N GLU A 38 21.86 32.31 17.00
CA GLU A 38 21.87 33.47 17.89
C GLU A 38 21.26 34.73 17.23
N SER A 39 21.11 34.78 15.90
CA SER A 39 20.43 35.91 15.23
C SER A 39 19.86 35.54 13.85
N ASN A 40 18.58 35.87 13.62
CA ASN A 40 17.87 35.88 12.32
C ASN A 40 18.05 34.67 11.38
N CYS A 41 18.25 33.45 11.87
CA CYS A 41 18.04 32.25 11.06
C CYS A 41 16.63 31.69 11.27
N THR A 42 16.00 31.21 10.19
CA THR A 42 14.93 30.23 10.30
C THR A 42 15.53 28.93 10.83
N SER A 43 14.97 28.37 11.89
CA SER A 43 15.41 27.08 12.44
C SER A 43 14.91 25.96 11.52
N ASP A 44 15.80 25.09 11.06
CA ASP A 44 15.45 23.90 10.27
C ASP A 44 15.10 22.69 11.16
N LEU A 45 15.04 22.90 12.47
CA LEU A 45 14.57 21.92 13.46
C LEU A 45 13.27 21.21 13.05
N PRO A 46 12.19 21.87 12.58
CA PRO A 46 10.98 21.17 12.16
C PRO A 46 11.22 20.24 10.95
N ILE A 47 12.10 20.62 10.02
CA ILE A 47 12.44 19.79 8.85
C ILE A 47 13.24 18.56 9.29
N VAL A 48 14.21 18.74 10.18
CA VAL A 48 15.01 17.65 10.74
C VAL A 48 14.11 16.67 11.52
N VAL A 49 13.21 17.18 12.35
CA VAL A 49 12.28 16.37 13.14
C VAL A 49 11.32 15.58 12.25
N THR A 50 10.75 16.21 11.21
CA THR A 50 9.85 15.51 10.27
C THR A 50 10.57 14.44 9.45
N MET A 51 11.80 14.70 9.01
CA MET A 51 12.64 13.71 8.33
C MET A 51 12.96 12.52 9.25
N LEU A 52 13.32 12.76 10.51
CA LEU A 52 13.56 11.68 11.49
C LEU A 52 12.29 10.89 11.77
N PHE A 53 11.17 11.56 11.99
CA PHE A 53 9.90 10.92 12.29
C PHE A 53 9.43 10.03 11.14
N THR A 54 9.56 10.48 9.89
CA THR A 54 9.24 9.69 8.70
C THR A 54 10.19 8.50 8.51
N ALA A 55 11.49 8.67 8.80
CA ALA A 55 12.45 7.57 8.80
C ALA A 55 12.10 6.49 9.86
N ILE A 56 11.71 6.90 11.07
CA ILE A 56 11.30 5.97 12.14
C ILE A 56 10.00 5.24 11.75
N LEU A 57 9.00 5.97 11.22
CA LEU A 57 7.74 5.36 10.79
C LEU A 57 7.93 4.37 9.65
N SER A 58 8.77 4.68 8.67
CA SER A 58 9.06 3.75 7.56
C SER A 58 9.79 2.50 8.04
N MET A 59 10.72 2.63 9.00
CA MET A 59 11.36 1.48 9.64
C MET A 59 10.37 0.65 10.45
N TYR A 60 9.46 1.30 11.18
CA TYR A 60 8.40 0.61 11.91
C TYR A 60 7.46 -0.14 10.97
N ALA A 61 7.07 0.45 9.83
CA ALA A 61 6.27 -0.21 8.81
C ALA A 61 6.99 -1.43 8.21
N TYR A 62 8.29 -1.29 7.92
CA TYR A 62 9.13 -2.42 7.51
C TYR A 62 9.11 -3.55 8.55
N TRP A 63 9.34 -3.22 9.83
CA TRP A 63 9.34 -4.20 10.91
C TRP A 63 7.97 -4.86 11.07
N ALA A 64 6.89 -4.07 11.00
CA ALA A 64 5.52 -4.56 11.08
C ALA A 64 5.16 -5.49 9.91
N LEU A 65 5.66 -5.24 8.70
CA LEU A 65 5.46 -6.15 7.56
C LEU A 65 6.26 -7.45 7.68
N ARG A 66 7.34 -7.46 8.47
CA ARG A 66 8.26 -8.60 8.59
C ARG A 66 7.99 -9.46 9.82
N ALA A 67 7.39 -8.89 10.86
CA ALA A 67 7.09 -9.61 12.09
C ALA A 67 5.94 -10.61 11.86
N ALA A 68 6.24 -11.90 12.02
CA ALA A 68 5.33 -13.01 11.73
C ALA A 68 4.14 -13.15 12.71
N THR A 69 4.13 -12.38 13.81
CA THR A 69 3.15 -12.52 14.90
C THR A 69 1.99 -11.54 14.74
N PRO A 70 0.78 -11.97 14.37
CA PRO A 70 -0.30 -11.09 13.94
C PRO A 70 -0.82 -10.21 15.08
N VAL A 71 -0.31 -8.98 15.16
CA VAL A 71 -0.91 -7.92 16.00
C VAL A 71 -2.12 -7.30 15.27
N PRO A 72 -3.11 -6.73 15.98
CA PRO A 72 -4.31 -6.16 15.34
C PRO A 72 -3.99 -5.12 14.26
N PHE A 73 -2.91 -4.36 14.43
CA PHE A 73 -2.44 -3.41 13.41
C PHE A 73 -1.92 -4.09 12.14
N GLN A 74 -1.27 -5.25 12.28
CA GLN A 74 -0.77 -6.02 11.14
C GLN A 74 -1.89 -6.64 10.32
N LYS A 75 -3.02 -7.01 10.91
CA LYS A 75 -4.19 -7.46 10.13
C LYS A 75 -4.64 -6.40 9.12
N LYS A 76 -4.62 -5.13 9.53
CA LYS A 76 -4.97 -4.00 8.68
C LYS A 76 -3.88 -3.67 7.66
N LEU A 77 -2.61 -3.95 7.98
CA LEU A 77 -1.51 -3.83 7.02
C LEU A 77 -1.56 -4.94 5.97
N HIS A 78 -1.81 -6.19 6.39
CA HIS A 78 -1.94 -7.35 5.51
C HIS A 78 -3.20 -7.31 4.65
N SER A 79 -4.26 -6.60 5.06
CA SER A 79 -5.39 -6.35 4.17
C SER A 79 -5.05 -5.39 3.02
N ILE A 80 -4.02 -4.54 3.18
CA ILE A 80 -3.55 -3.62 2.13
C ILE A 80 -2.41 -4.26 1.33
N PHE A 81 -1.45 -4.87 2.03
CA PHE A 81 -0.29 -5.57 1.49
C PHE A 81 -0.42 -7.05 1.82
N SER A 82 -1.13 -7.77 0.96
CA SER A 82 -1.29 -9.22 1.12
C SER A 82 0.08 -9.89 1.21
N ASP A 83 0.23 -10.83 2.14
CA ASP A 83 1.39 -11.72 2.21
C ASP A 83 1.16 -13.02 1.43
N GLU A 84 0.06 -13.08 0.68
CA GLU A 84 -0.17 -14.20 -0.23
C GLU A 84 0.81 -14.15 -1.41
N SER A 85 1.16 -15.33 -1.93
CA SER A 85 1.96 -15.37 -3.15
C SER A 85 1.17 -14.79 -4.32
N GLU A 86 1.83 -14.08 -5.22
CA GLU A 86 1.21 -13.45 -6.39
C GLU A 86 0.35 -14.40 -7.22
N VAL A 87 0.76 -15.67 -7.34
CA VAL A 87 0.00 -16.70 -8.08
C VAL A 87 -1.31 -17.05 -7.36
N VAL A 88 -1.29 -17.14 -6.03
CA VAL A 88 -2.51 -17.40 -5.24
C VAL A 88 -3.46 -16.20 -5.32
N MET A 89 -2.92 -14.98 -5.22
CA MET A 89 -3.70 -13.75 -5.40
C MET A 89 -4.36 -13.71 -6.77
N TRP A 90 -3.59 -13.99 -7.83
CA TRP A 90 -4.08 -14.00 -9.21
C TRP A 90 -5.17 -15.03 -9.42
N ASN A 91 -4.99 -16.26 -8.95
CA ASN A 91 -6.00 -17.31 -9.09
C ASN A 91 -7.30 -16.94 -8.37
N ARG A 92 -7.24 -16.28 -7.20
CA ARG A 92 -8.42 -15.79 -6.50
C ARG A 92 -9.13 -14.69 -7.31
N LEU A 93 -8.38 -13.70 -7.80
CA LEU A 93 -8.94 -12.59 -8.59
C LEU A 93 -9.52 -13.07 -9.92
N GLU A 94 -8.90 -14.05 -10.56
CA GLU A 94 -9.42 -14.65 -11.79
C GLU A 94 -10.72 -15.41 -11.52
N GLY A 95 -10.81 -16.14 -10.40
CA GLY A 95 -12.06 -16.75 -9.95
C GLY A 95 -13.16 -15.72 -9.70
N GLU A 96 -12.85 -14.64 -8.99
CA GLU A 96 -13.78 -13.53 -8.74
C GLU A 96 -14.24 -12.85 -10.04
N ARG A 97 -13.35 -12.73 -11.04
CA ARG A 97 -13.68 -12.20 -12.36
C ARG A 97 -14.67 -13.11 -13.10
N VAL A 98 -14.38 -14.41 -13.16
CA VAL A 98 -15.24 -15.39 -13.82
C VAL A 98 -16.63 -15.43 -13.17
N ASP A 99 -16.68 -15.41 -11.83
CA ASP A 99 -17.95 -15.38 -11.10
C ASP A 99 -18.76 -14.10 -11.38
N SER A 100 -18.09 -12.96 -11.56
CA SER A 100 -18.77 -11.70 -11.93
C SER A 100 -19.29 -11.70 -13.38
N ASP A 101 -18.52 -12.24 -14.32
CA ASP A 101 -18.92 -12.35 -15.73
C ASP A 101 -20.11 -13.32 -15.89
N ASP A 102 -20.20 -14.38 -15.08
CA ASP A 102 -21.32 -15.32 -15.11
C ASP A 102 -22.64 -14.69 -14.59
N ILE A 103 -22.59 -13.77 -13.63
CA ILE A 103 -23.77 -13.02 -13.16
C ILE A 103 -24.31 -12.12 -14.28
N GLU A 104 -23.43 -11.41 -15.00
CA GLU A 104 -23.81 -10.56 -16.13
C GLU A 104 -24.44 -11.39 -17.25
N ARG A 105 -23.84 -12.54 -17.58
CA ARG A 105 -24.36 -13.47 -18.59
C ARG A 105 -25.71 -14.09 -18.19
N MET A 106 -25.91 -14.39 -16.92
CA MET A 106 -27.22 -14.82 -16.41
C MET A 106 -28.24 -13.69 -16.56
N SER A 107 -27.90 -12.45 -16.19
CA SER A 107 -28.80 -11.31 -16.29
C SER A 107 -29.27 -11.05 -17.74
N ASP A 108 -28.37 -11.17 -18.72
CA ASP A 108 -28.68 -11.04 -20.14
C ASP A 108 -29.58 -12.18 -20.66
N ALA A 109 -29.38 -13.40 -20.16
CA ALA A 109 -30.22 -14.54 -20.51
C ALA A 109 -31.65 -14.37 -19.97
N TRP A 110 -31.80 -13.83 -18.76
CA TRP A 110 -33.10 -13.48 -18.19
C TRP A 110 -33.77 -12.32 -18.95
N ALA A 111 -33.03 -11.26 -19.28
CA ALA A 111 -33.53 -10.13 -20.06
C ALA A 111 -34.02 -10.56 -21.45
N LYS A 112 -33.33 -11.51 -22.10
CA LYS A 112 -33.74 -12.06 -23.40
C LYS A 112 -35.03 -12.88 -23.32
N LEU A 113 -35.25 -13.60 -22.21
CA LEU A 113 -36.50 -14.31 -21.96
C LEU A 113 -37.67 -13.35 -21.73
N GLU A 114 -37.44 -12.22 -21.03
CA GLU A 114 -38.48 -11.23 -20.77
C GLU A 114 -38.95 -10.53 -22.07
N VAL A 115 -38.02 -10.23 -22.98
CA VAL A 115 -38.35 -9.68 -24.31
C VAL A 115 -39.04 -10.71 -25.21
N GLY A 116 -38.66 -11.99 -25.11
CA GLY A 116 -39.31 -13.08 -25.84
C GLY A 116 -40.74 -13.37 -25.38
N LEU A 117 -41.01 -13.28 -24.07
CA LEU A 117 -42.35 -13.53 -23.53
C LEU A 117 -43.36 -12.43 -23.93
N GLY A 118 -42.91 -11.19 -24.10
CA GLY A 118 -43.78 -10.07 -24.50
C GLY A 118 -44.17 -10.05 -25.99
N THR A 119 -43.60 -10.94 -26.82
CA THR A 119 -43.88 -10.99 -28.27
C THR A 119 -44.79 -12.14 -28.69
N GLU A 120 -45.09 -13.09 -27.79
CA GLU A 120 -46.00 -14.22 -28.08
C GLU A 120 -47.47 -13.98 -27.67
N GLU A 121 -47.81 -12.86 -27.00
CA GLU A 121 -49.19 -12.53 -26.60
C GLU A 121 -49.97 -11.67 -27.62
N SER A 122 -49.42 -11.40 -28.80
CA SER A 122 -50.12 -10.63 -29.85
C SER A 122 -50.16 -11.35 -31.20
N GLU A 123 -50.91 -12.45 -31.27
CA GLU A 123 -51.51 -12.92 -32.54
C GLU A 123 -52.90 -13.54 -32.29
#